data_AF-A0A9E2CRM2-F1
#
_entry.id   AF-A0A9E2CRM2-F1
#
_cell.length_a   1.000
_cell.length_b   1.000
_cell.length_c   1.000
_cell.angle_alpha   90.00
_cell.angle_beta   90.00
_cell.angle_gamma   90.00
#
_symmetry.space_group_name_H-M   'P 1'
#
loop_
_entity.id
_entity.type
_entity.pdbx_description
1 polymer ?
#
loop_
_entity_poly.entity_id
_entity_poly.type
_entity_poly.pdbx_seq_one_letter_code
_entity_poly.pdbx_strand_id
1 'polypeptide(L)' 'MEQTIQDFFHDFKQDLLAGAEASSSFQLSQFVETVADELMDTGFLEGFELCHYRAQRGMRVDGYWLNDEGALDLFVADF' A
#
# COMPACT_ATOMS: atom_id res chain seq x y z
N MET A 1 0.00 18.88 19.64
CA MET A 1 -1.33 19.02 19.03
C MET A 1 -1.81 17.62 18.73
N GLU A 2 -3.06 17.27 19.03
CA GLU A 2 -3.65 16.05 18.48
C GLU A 2 -3.78 16.26 16.97
N GLN A 3 -3.07 15.44 16.19
CA GLN A 3 -3.22 15.42 14.73
C GLN A 3 -4.62 14.89 14.43
N THR A 4 -5.39 15.62 13.63
CA THR A 4 -6.73 15.15 13.25
C THR A 4 -6.62 14.16 12.09
N ILE A 5 -7.65 13.31 11.92
CA ILE A 5 -7.74 12.38 10.77
C ILE A 5 -7.69 13.15 9.45
N GLN A 6 -8.25 14.36 9.42
CA GLN A 6 -8.25 15.23 8.25
C GLN A 6 -6.85 15.73 7.91
N ASP A 7 -6.05 16.08 8.92
CA ASP A 7 -4.66 16.51 8.73
C ASP A 7 -3.82 15.34 8.21
N PHE A 8 -3.94 14.15 8.83
CA PHE A 8 -3.29 12.93 8.33
C PHE A 8 -3.67 12.63 6.88
N PHE A 9 -4.96 12.67 6.54
CA PHE A 9 -5.42 12.38 5.18
C PHE A 9 -4.92 13.41 4.17
N HIS A 10 -4.75 14.67 4.59
CA HIS A 10 -4.19 15.72 3.74
C HIS A 10 -2.72 15.44 3.43
N ASP A 11 -1.93 15.16 4.46
CA ASP A 11 -0.50 14.87 4.36
C ASP A 11 -0.27 13.61 3.51
N PHE A 12 -0.97 12.52 3.84
CA PHE A 12 -0.96 11.27 3.08
C PHE A 12 -1.27 11.48 1.58
N LYS A 13 -2.27 12.30 1.26
CA LYS A 13 -2.62 12.60 -0.13
C LYS A 13 -1.52 13.37 -0.86
N GLN A 14 -0.85 14.30 -0.18
CA GLN A 14 0.25 15.04 -0.79
C GLN A 14 1.41 14.10 -1.11
N ASP A 15 1.79 13.23 -0.17
CA ASP A 15 2.87 12.27 -0.35
C ASP A 15 2.56 11.26 -1.46
N LEU A 16 1.33 10.76 -1.50
CA LEU A 16 0.86 9.87 -2.57
C LEU A 16 1.00 10.51 -3.96
N LEU A 17 0.55 11.76 -4.13
CA LEU A 17 0.61 12.44 -5.42
C LEU A 17 2.05 12.74 -5.84
N ALA A 18 2.89 13.13 -4.89
CA ALA A 18 4.31 13.38 -5.15
C ALA A 18 5.05 12.10 -5.57
N GLY A 19 4.79 10.98 -4.89
CA GLY A 19 5.35 9.67 -5.26
C GLY A 19 4.89 9.19 -6.63
N ALA A 20 3.60 9.31 -6.95
CA ALA A 20 3.04 8.94 -8.25
C ALA A 20 3.63 9.75 -9.41
N GLU A 21 3.84 11.06 -9.23
CA GLU A 21 4.45 11.91 -10.25
C GLU A 21 5.94 11.61 -10.44
N ALA A 22 6.68 11.40 -9.35
CA ALA A 22 8.12 11.13 -9.38
C ALA A 22 8.48 9.76 -9.96
N SER A 23 7.64 8.74 -9.70
CA SER A 23 7.91 7.35 -10.10
C SER A 23 7.43 7.01 -11.52
N SER A 24 6.64 7.88 -12.17
CA SER A 24 5.86 7.52 -13.38
C SER A 24 5.10 6.20 -13.24
N SER A 25 4.83 5.80 -11.98
CA SER A 25 4.17 4.57 -11.59
C SER A 25 2.67 4.77 -11.66
N PHE A 26 1.91 3.69 -11.87
CA PHE A 26 0.45 3.77 -11.79
C PHE A 26 0.07 4.27 -10.39
N GLN A 27 -0.83 5.26 -10.31
CA GLN A 27 -1.30 5.85 -9.04
C GLN A 27 -1.69 4.79 -7.98
N LEU A 28 -2.19 3.64 -8.44
CA LEU A 28 -2.51 2.49 -7.61
C LEU A 28 -1.29 1.86 -6.90
N SER A 29 -0.17 1.61 -7.58
CA SER A 29 0.99 0.96 -6.93
C SER A 29 1.57 1.84 -5.83
N GLN A 30 1.67 3.14 -6.09
CA GLN A 30 2.13 4.11 -5.09
C GLN A 30 1.15 4.24 -3.92
N PHE A 31 -0.16 4.19 -4.20
CA PHE A 31 -1.17 4.15 -3.15
C PHE A 31 -0.98 2.94 -2.23
N VAL A 32 -0.85 1.76 -2.80
CA VAL A 32 -0.72 0.53 -2.01
C VAL A 32 0.58 0.51 -1.21
N GLU A 33 1.71 0.92 -1.81
CA GLU A 33 2.99 1.04 -1.11
C GLU A 33 2.89 2.03 0.06
N THR A 34 2.36 3.23 -0.17
CA THR A 34 2.25 4.25 0.89
C THR A 34 1.35 3.79 2.03
N VAL A 35 0.21 3.16 1.74
CA VAL A 35 -0.67 2.61 2.79
C VAL A 35 0.00 1.46 3.54
N ALA A 36 0.71 0.58 2.83
CA ALA A 36 1.40 -0.54 3.45
C ALA A 36 2.50 -0.07 4.40
N ASP A 37 3.28 0.95 4.02
CA ASP A 37 4.31 1.55 4.87
C ASP A 37 3.73 2.09 6.17
N GLU A 38 2.65 2.87 6.11
CA GLU A 38 1.93 3.36 7.29
C GLU A 38 1.43 2.23 8.19
N LEU A 39 0.90 1.15 7.61
CA LEU A 39 0.41 0.01 8.38
C LEU A 39 1.55 -0.82 9.00
N MET A 40 2.69 -0.94 8.31
CA MET A 40 3.90 -1.56 8.87
C MET A 40 4.44 -0.74 10.04
N ASP A 41 4.47 0.59 9.94
CA ASP A 41 4.93 1.49 10.99
C ASP A 41 4.07 1.41 12.27
N THR A 42 2.78 1.13 12.13
CA THR A 42 1.89 0.86 13.28
C THR A 42 2.04 -0.56 13.86
N GLY A 43 2.76 -1.45 13.18
CA GLY A 43 2.88 -2.87 13.51
C GLY A 43 1.64 -3.69 13.18
N PHE A 44 0.71 -3.16 12.37
CA PHE A 44 -0.47 -3.90 11.92
C PHE A 44 -0.10 -4.94 10.85
N LEU A 45 0.87 -4.62 9.99
CA LEU A 45 1.45 -5.55 9.02
C LEU A 45 2.86 -5.93 9.45
N GLU A 46 3.18 -7.21 9.36
CA GLU A 46 4.54 -7.72 9.58
C GLU A 46 5.46 -7.43 8.39
N GLY A 47 4.89 -7.31 7.19
CA GLY A 47 5.59 -6.96 5.98
C GLY A 47 4.66 -6.80 4.78
N PHE A 48 5.23 -6.34 3.67
CA PHE A 48 4.52 -6.12 2.41
C PHE A 48 5.50 -6.15 1.24
N GLU A 49 5.11 -6.83 0.15
CA GLU A 49 5.77 -6.76 -1.15
C GLU A 49 4.76 -6.41 -2.25
N LEU A 50 5.13 -5.46 -3.12
CA LEU A 50 4.29 -5.07 -4.26
C LEU A 50 4.17 -6.21 -5.27
N CYS A 51 2.94 -6.55 -5.66
CA CYS A 51 2.69 -7.58 -6.67
C CYS A 51 2.76 -6.97 -8.08
N HIS A 52 3.88 -7.16 -8.76
CA HIS A 52 4.05 -6.66 -10.14
C HIS A 52 3.29 -7.49 -11.19
N TYR A 53 2.95 -8.74 -10.88
CA TYR A 53 2.29 -9.62 -11.84
C TYR A 53 0.79 -9.31 -11.94
N ARG A 54 0.33 -8.92 -13.13
CA ARG A 54 -1.10 -8.77 -13.42
C ARG A 54 -1.68 -10.04 -14.02
N ALA A 55 -2.46 -10.76 -13.22
CA ALA A 55 -3.19 -11.93 -13.67
C ALA A 55 -4.18 -11.56 -14.78
N GLN A 56 -4.23 -12.38 -15.84
CA GLN A 56 -5.17 -12.19 -16.95
C GLN A 56 -6.62 -12.58 -16.60
N ARG A 57 -6.80 -13.35 -15.52
CA ARG A 57 -8.08 -13.87 -15.04
C ARG A 57 -8.04 -13.99 -13.52
N GLY A 58 -9.21 -13.91 -12.87
CA GLY A 58 -9.33 -13.98 -11.41
C GLY A 58 -9.24 -12.61 -10.76
N MET A 59 -8.97 -12.61 -9.45
CA MET A 59 -8.82 -11.38 -8.65
C MET A 59 -7.41 -10.80 -8.80
N ARG A 60 -7.32 -9.48 -8.95
CA ARG A 60 -6.03 -8.76 -8.92
C ARG A 60 -5.52 -8.74 -7.48
N VAL A 61 -4.25 -9.08 -7.29
CA VAL A 61 -3.54 -8.92 -6.03
C VAL A 61 -2.56 -7.76 -6.23
N ASP A 62 -2.59 -6.79 -5.32
CA ASP A 62 -1.74 -5.60 -5.39
C ASP A 62 -0.47 -5.74 -4.56
N GLY A 63 -0.50 -6.59 -3.54
CA GLY A 63 0.69 -6.98 -2.80
C GLY A 63 0.48 -8.26 -2.04
N TYR A 64 1.56 -8.78 -1.47
CA TYR A 64 1.53 -9.99 -0.66
C TYR A 64 2.59 -9.94 0.43
N TRP A 65 2.44 -10.83 1.41
CA TRP A 65 3.49 -11.12 2.38
C TRP A 65 3.43 -12.60 2.78
N LEU A 66 4.58 -13.25 2.89
CA LEU A 66 4.68 -14.61 3.41
C LEU A 66 5.37 -14.53 4.76
N ASN A 67 4.63 -14.78 5.84
CA ASN A 67 5.18 -14.69 7.18
C ASN A 67 6.01 -15.93 7.56
N ASP A 68 6.72 -15.83 8.68
CA ASP A 68 7.60 -16.90 9.18
C ASP A 68 6.84 -18.18 9.60
N GLU A 69 5.52 -18.08 9.80
CA GLU A 69 4.63 -19.20 10.12
C GLU A 69 4.11 -19.93 8.87
N GLY A 70 4.44 -19.43 7.67
CA GLY A 70 4.00 -19.99 6.39
C GLY A 70 2.59 -19.58 5.98
N ALA A 71 2.02 -18.53 6.58
CA ALA A 71 0.77 -17.91 6.14
C ALA A 71 1.03 -16.85 5.05
N LEU A 72 0.13 -16.82 4.07
CA LEU A 72 0.18 -15.88 2.94
C LEU A 72 -0.90 -14.82 3.12
N ASP A 73 -0.46 -13.57 3.30
CA ASP A 73 -1.32 -12.39 3.28
C ASP A 73 -1.43 -11.87 1.84
N LEU A 74 -2.65 -11.52 1.44
CA LEU A 74 -2.95 -10.96 0.12
C LEU A 74 -3.61 -9.60 0.27
N PHE A 75 -3.03 -8.60 -0.36
CA PHE A 75 -3.50 -7.23 -0.33
C PHE A 75 -4.20 -6.90 -1.65
N VAL A 76 -5.44 -6.40 -1.54
CA VAL A 76 -6.26 -5.97 -2.66
C VAL A 76 -6.78 -4.58 -2.36
N ALA A 77 -6.43 -3.62 -3.19
CA ALA A 77 -6.87 -2.25 -3.07
C ALA A 77 -8.01 -1.96 -4.05
N ASP A 78 -9.13 -1.49 -3.51
CA ASP A 78 -10.15 -0.82 -4.32
C ASP A 78 -9.82 0.68 -4.32
N PHE A 79 -9.30 1.16 -5.44
CA PHE A 79 -8.74 2.51 -5.63
C PHE A 79 -9.47 3.25 -6.76
#